data_AF-A0A942HJZ5-F1
#
_entry.id   AF-A0A942HJZ5-F1
#
_cell.length_a   1.000
_cell.length_b   1.000
_cell.length_c   1.000
_cell.angle_alpha   90.00
_cell.angle_beta   90.00
_cell.angle_gamma   90.00
#
_symmetry.space_group_name_H-M   'P 1'
#
loop_
_entity.id
_entity.type
_entity.pdbx_description
1 polymer ?
#
loop_
_entity_poly.entity_id
_entity_poly.type
_entity_poly.pdbx_seq_one_letter_code
_entity_poly.pdbx_strand_id
1 'polypeptide(L)'
;MSIRLIPDDDKPYTAIEIALETPLPDYDIHDIEQPTPRDVDSILVSQGFRDLIDDARGILLELIAAPPELAGIEPGESSLAPLNITDHDPCHLELVQLTGAICPGREDDVYRPGLWIVIRDTRCKSGEPLPEPSRIRVEGIARQLMRRLEL
;
A
#
# COMPACT_ATOMS: atom_id res chain seq x y z
N MET A 1 -6.65 -11.63 -3.95
CA MET A 1 -5.84 -10.91 -2.95
C MET A 1 -6.68 -9.93 -2.16
N SER A 2 -6.41 -9.81 -0.86
CA SER A 2 -7.15 -8.94 0.07
C SER A 2 -6.33 -7.71 0.42
N ILE A 3 -6.82 -6.53 0.03
CA ILE A 3 -6.36 -5.24 0.56
C ILE A 3 -7.29 -4.84 1.69
N ARG A 4 -6.73 -4.50 2.84
CA ARG A 4 -7.47 -3.89 3.93
C ARG A 4 -6.89 -2.53 4.26
N LEU A 5 -7.69 -1.48 4.06
CA LEU A 5 -7.37 -0.13 4.52
C LEU A 5 -7.90 0.04 5.94
N ILE A 6 -7.02 0.45 6.84
CA ILE A 6 -7.29 0.69 8.26
C ILE A 6 -6.98 2.17 8.52
N PRO A 7 -7.98 3.07 8.37
CA PRO A 7 -7.79 4.47 8.70
C PRO A 7 -7.58 4.63 10.22
N ASP A 8 -6.77 5.60 10.62
CA ASP A 8 -6.70 6.07 12.01
C ASP A 8 -7.67 7.25 12.16
N ASP A 9 -8.70 7.11 13.00
CA ASP A 9 -9.75 8.13 13.14
C ASP A 9 -9.25 9.40 13.84
N ASP A 10 -8.14 9.31 14.58
CA ASP A 10 -7.56 10.40 15.37
C ASP A 10 -6.27 10.95 14.76
N LYS A 11 -5.81 10.40 13.64
CA LYS A 11 -4.54 10.79 13.03
C LYS A 11 -4.59 10.77 11.51
N PRO A 12 -3.73 11.56 10.85
CA PRO A 12 -3.71 11.63 9.39
C PRO A 12 -2.98 10.45 8.74
N TYR A 13 -3.16 9.24 9.28
CA TYR A 13 -2.54 8.01 8.79
C TYR A 13 -3.60 7.06 8.24
N THR A 14 -3.20 6.25 7.28
CA THR A 14 -3.93 5.05 6.90
C THR A 14 -2.93 3.91 6.79
N ALA A 15 -3.21 2.85 7.54
CA ALA A 15 -2.50 1.60 7.39
C ALA A 15 -3.16 0.78 6.26
N ILE A 16 -2.33 0.07 5.51
CA ILE A 16 -2.73 -0.82 4.44
C ILE A 16 -2.11 -2.17 4.77
N GLU A 17 -2.95 -3.17 4.85
CA GLU A 17 -2.56 -4.57 5.01
C GLU A 17 -2.82 -5.29 3.69
N ILE A 18 -1.79 -5.94 3.14
CA ILE A 18 -1.86 -6.75 1.92
C ILE A 18 -1.36 -8.15 2.26
N ALA A 19 -2.27 -9.11 2.37
CA ALA A 19 -1.91 -10.50 2.62
C ALA A 19 -1.45 -11.18 1.31
N LEU A 20 -0.37 -11.95 1.36
CA LEU A 20 -0.01 -12.82 0.24
C LEU A 20 -1.04 -13.94 0.14
N GLU A 21 -1.79 -14.04 -0.97
CA GLU A 21 -2.74 -15.15 -1.19
C GLU A 21 -2.23 -16.21 -2.16
N THR A 22 -1.13 -15.95 -2.86
CA THR A 22 -0.48 -16.88 -3.76
C THR A 22 1.03 -16.95 -3.50
N PRO A 23 1.66 -18.10 -3.77
CA PRO A 23 3.12 -18.21 -3.80
C PRO A 23 3.74 -17.19 -4.75
N LEU A 24 4.92 -16.68 -4.39
CA LEU A 24 5.71 -15.76 -5.20
C LEU A 24 7.06 -16.41 -5.54
N PRO A 25 7.14 -17.17 -6.64
CA PRO A 25 8.35 -17.93 -6.99
C PRO A 25 9.55 -17.03 -7.30
N ASP A 26 9.33 -15.82 -7.80
CA ASP A 26 10.41 -14.86 -8.10
C ASP A 26 11.14 -14.37 -6.84
N TYR A 27 10.50 -14.51 -5.68
CA TYR A 27 11.07 -14.21 -4.38
C TYR A 27 11.38 -15.48 -3.57
N ASP A 28 11.36 -16.67 -4.17
CA ASP A 28 11.51 -17.97 -3.47
C ASP A 28 10.50 -18.16 -2.30
N ILE A 29 9.33 -17.52 -2.37
CA ILE A 29 8.26 -17.64 -1.37
C ILE A 29 7.22 -18.65 -1.86
N HIS A 30 7.36 -19.90 -1.44
CA HIS A 30 6.47 -20.98 -1.91
C HIS A 30 5.31 -21.25 -0.95
N ASP A 31 5.61 -21.53 0.32
CA ASP A 31 4.62 -21.94 1.32
C ASP A 31 4.16 -20.75 2.16
N ILE A 32 3.13 -20.06 1.66
CA ILE A 32 2.59 -18.84 2.30
C ILE A 32 1.58 -19.13 3.42
N GLU A 33 0.96 -20.30 3.45
CA GLU A 33 -0.01 -20.66 4.48
C GLU A 33 0.68 -21.45 5.59
N GLN A 34 0.57 -20.95 6.80
CA GLN A 34 1.24 -21.49 7.97
C GLN A 34 0.24 -21.77 9.09
N PRO A 35 0.41 -22.89 9.83
CA PRO A 35 -0.53 -23.28 10.87
C PRO A 35 -0.40 -22.42 12.14
N THR A 36 0.73 -21.72 12.31
CA THR A 36 0.94 -20.82 13.44
C THR A 36 1.56 -19.50 13.00
N PRO A 37 1.34 -18.40 13.74
CA PRO A 37 2.00 -17.13 13.46
C PRO A 37 3.53 -17.24 13.48
N ARG A 38 4.07 -18.11 14.35
CA ARG A 38 5.51 -18.29 14.52
C ARG A 38 6.17 -18.91 13.30
N ASP A 39 5.45 -19.75 12.57
CA ASP A 39 5.97 -20.35 11.34
C ASP A 39 6.07 -19.30 10.22
N VAL A 40 5.19 -18.28 10.22
CA VAL A 40 5.27 -17.14 9.31
C VAL A 40 6.53 -16.30 9.54
N ASP A 41 7.02 -16.19 10.79
CA ASP A 41 8.25 -15.44 11.10
C ASP A 41 9.44 -15.91 10.27
N SER A 42 9.54 -17.22 10.02
CA SER A 42 10.62 -17.80 9.19
C SER A 42 10.61 -17.27 7.75
N ILE A 43 9.41 -17.00 7.21
CA ILE A 43 9.21 -16.39 5.90
C ILE A 43 9.55 -14.91 5.96
N LEU A 44 9.05 -14.18 6.97
CA LEU A 44 9.28 -12.74 7.12
C LEU A 44 10.76 -12.38 7.28
N VAL A 45 11.58 -13.27 7.84
CA VAL A 45 13.03 -13.07 7.97
C VAL A 45 13.85 -13.63 6.82
N SER A 46 13.21 -14.32 5.86
CA SER A 46 13.86 -14.88 4.67
C SER A 46 14.44 -13.78 3.78
N GLN A 47 15.39 -14.16 2.91
CA GLN A 47 15.94 -13.22 1.93
C GLN A 47 14.87 -12.79 0.92
N GLY A 48 14.10 -13.74 0.40
CA GLY A 48 13.00 -13.49 -0.53
C GLY A 48 12.00 -12.45 -0.06
N PHE A 49 11.58 -12.53 1.21
CA PHE A 49 10.64 -11.56 1.76
C PHE A 49 11.28 -10.16 1.95
N ARG A 50 12.58 -10.08 2.23
CA ARG A 50 13.30 -8.79 2.27
C ARG A 50 13.40 -8.16 0.90
N ASP A 51 13.67 -8.96 -0.12
CA ASP A 51 13.71 -8.52 -1.52
C ASP A 51 12.33 -7.99 -1.94
N LEU A 52 11.24 -8.67 -1.57
CA LEU A 52 9.87 -8.20 -1.76
C LEU A 52 9.60 -6.85 -1.08
N ILE A 53 10.09 -6.66 0.16
CA ILE A 53 9.94 -5.38 0.89
C ILE A 53 10.72 -4.27 0.19
N ASP A 54 11.91 -4.54 -0.31
CA ASP A 54 12.74 -3.54 -1.00
C ASP A 54 12.13 -3.14 -2.35
N ASP A 55 11.62 -4.09 -3.13
CA ASP A 55 10.91 -3.81 -4.38
C ASP A 55 9.60 -3.07 -4.13
N ALA A 56 8.82 -3.50 -3.13
CA ALA A 56 7.61 -2.79 -2.71
C ALA A 56 7.91 -1.35 -2.30
N ARG A 57 9.03 -1.10 -1.61
CA ARG A 57 9.48 0.25 -1.25
C ARG A 57 9.78 1.08 -2.50
N GLY A 58 10.53 0.54 -3.44
CA GLY A 58 10.88 1.23 -4.69
C GLY A 58 9.64 1.66 -5.45
N ILE A 59 8.70 0.73 -5.64
CA ILE A 59 7.42 0.98 -6.33
C ILE A 59 6.57 1.99 -5.56
N LEU A 60 6.45 1.86 -4.24
CA LEU A 60 5.68 2.79 -3.40
C LEU A 60 6.22 4.22 -3.50
N LEU A 61 7.54 4.41 -3.42
CA LEU A 61 8.15 5.73 -3.54
C LEU A 61 7.90 6.36 -4.92
N GLU A 62 7.94 5.55 -5.98
CA GLU A 62 7.57 6.00 -7.34
C GLU A 62 6.10 6.40 -7.42
N LEU A 63 5.17 5.53 -6.96
CA LEU A 63 3.73 5.78 -7.00
C LEU A 63 3.29 6.95 -6.11
N ILE A 64 4.00 7.19 -5.01
CA ILE A 64 3.77 8.36 -4.17
C ILE A 64 4.23 9.59 -4.96
N ALA A 65 5.49 9.63 -5.42
CA ALA A 65 6.05 10.77 -6.14
C ALA A 65 5.27 11.13 -7.42
N ALA A 66 4.80 10.12 -8.16
CA ALA A 66 4.04 10.24 -9.39
C ALA A 66 2.78 9.35 -9.32
N PRO A 67 1.68 9.85 -8.71
CA PRO A 67 0.47 9.07 -8.59
C PRO A 67 -0.06 8.71 -9.98
N PRO A 68 -0.52 7.46 -10.19
CA PRO A 68 -1.15 7.08 -11.43
C PRO A 68 -2.39 7.95 -11.64
N GLU A 69 -2.60 8.44 -12.86
CA GLU A 69 -3.83 9.12 -13.24
C GLU A 69 -5.00 8.16 -12.92
N LEU A 70 -5.82 8.51 -11.92
CA LEU A 70 -7.01 7.73 -11.61
C LEU A 70 -7.91 7.74 -12.86
N ALA A 71 -8.09 6.57 -13.46
CA ALA A 71 -8.98 6.39 -14.61
C ALA A 71 -10.40 6.86 -14.22
N GLY A 72 -10.84 7.97 -14.81
CA GLY A 72 -12.12 8.61 -14.49
C GLY A 72 -12.12 10.14 -14.57
N ILE A 73 -10.95 10.78 -14.71
CA ILE A 73 -10.85 12.21 -15.05
C ILE A 73 -10.18 12.29 -16.43
N GLU A 74 -10.98 12.43 -17.49
CA GLU A 74 -10.48 12.69 -18.83
C GLU A 74 -9.67 14.01 -18.81
N PRO A 75 -8.41 14.03 -19.26
CA PRO A 75 -7.65 15.26 -19.41
C PRO A 75 -8.24 16.06 -20.59
N GLY A 76 -9.28 16.84 -20.33
CA GLY A 76 -9.90 17.65 -21.39
C GLY A 76 -11.26 18.30 -21.10
N GLU A 77 -12.01 17.90 -20.07
CA GLU A 77 -13.38 18.43 -19.87
C GLU A 77 -13.48 19.65 -18.92
N SER A 78 -12.39 20.39 -18.72
CA SER A 78 -12.48 21.71 -18.07
C SER A 78 -12.49 22.81 -19.13
N SER A 79 -13.69 23.06 -19.70
CA SER A 79 -13.91 24.07 -20.75
C SER A 79 -13.93 25.52 -20.24
N LEU A 80 -13.11 25.89 -19.26
CA LEU A 80 -12.86 27.29 -18.87
C LEU A 80 -11.43 27.46 -18.31
N ALA A 81 -10.45 27.58 -19.20
CA ALA A 81 -9.13 28.17 -18.92
C ALA A 81 -9.25 29.72 -18.88
N PRO A 82 -8.27 30.52 -18.37
CA PRO A 82 -6.86 30.19 -18.25
C PRO A 82 -6.12 30.70 -17.00
N LEU A 83 -4.89 30.22 -16.81
CA LEU A 83 -3.93 30.52 -15.74
C LEU A 83 -4.12 29.69 -14.47
N ASN A 84 -3.62 28.46 -14.49
CA ASN A 84 -2.67 28.11 -13.44
C ASN A 84 -1.59 27.24 -14.06
N ILE A 85 -0.34 27.65 -13.88
CA ILE A 85 0.83 26.78 -13.95
C ILE A 85 0.41 25.48 -13.27
N THR A 86 0.64 24.33 -13.88
CA THR A 86 0.33 23.03 -13.28
C THR A 86 1.04 22.94 -11.92
N ASP A 87 0.36 23.40 -10.86
CA ASP A 87 0.52 22.92 -9.51
C ASP A 87 0.20 21.43 -9.63
N HIS A 88 1.21 20.64 -10.01
CA HIS A 88 1.32 19.30 -9.47
C HIS A 88 1.22 19.52 -7.97
N ASP A 89 0.02 19.37 -7.40
CA ASP A 89 -0.19 19.41 -5.96
C ASP A 89 0.90 18.48 -5.40
N PRO A 90 1.94 19.04 -4.73
CA PRO A 90 3.13 18.28 -4.43
C PRO A 90 2.66 17.05 -3.67
N CYS A 91 3.22 15.87 -3.95
CA CYS A 91 2.73 14.67 -3.32
C CYS A 91 2.81 14.80 -1.79
N HIS A 92 1.67 15.10 -1.16
CA HIS A 92 1.56 15.25 0.29
C HIS A 92 1.41 13.90 0.97
N LEU A 93 1.38 12.81 0.21
CA LEU A 93 1.45 11.48 0.79
C LEU A 93 2.90 11.12 1.09
N GLU A 94 3.13 10.57 2.27
CA GLU A 94 4.45 10.13 2.71
C GLU A 94 4.36 8.68 3.20
N LEU A 95 5.32 7.85 2.78
CA LEU A 95 5.51 6.51 3.33
C LEU A 95 6.17 6.62 4.72
N VAL A 96 5.40 6.31 5.76
CA VAL A 96 5.88 6.36 7.16
C VAL A 96 6.51 5.04 7.57
N GLN A 97 5.89 3.94 7.17
CA GLN A 97 6.34 2.60 7.53
C GLN A 97 6.04 1.62 6.40
N LEU A 98 6.96 0.69 6.17
CA LEU A 98 6.78 -0.51 5.38
C LEU A 98 7.48 -1.65 6.10
N THR A 99 6.71 -2.65 6.52
CA THR A 99 7.20 -3.83 7.26
C THR A 99 6.46 -5.09 6.82
N GLY A 100 6.98 -6.25 7.19
CA GLY A 100 6.21 -7.49 7.12
C GLY A 100 5.08 -7.52 8.16
N ALA A 101 4.05 -8.30 7.86
CA ALA A 101 2.91 -8.58 8.72
C ALA A 101 2.56 -10.06 8.71
N ILE A 102 1.91 -10.48 9.79
CA ILE A 102 1.25 -11.79 9.89
C ILE A 102 -0.24 -11.52 9.75
N CYS A 103 -0.78 -11.88 8.59
CA CYS A 103 -2.18 -11.70 8.27
C CYS A 103 -2.95 -13.00 8.58
N PRO A 104 -4.12 -12.92 9.24
CA PRO A 104 -4.98 -14.08 9.41
C PRO A 104 -5.54 -14.51 8.05
N GLY A 105 -5.55 -15.83 7.82
CA GLY A 105 -6.20 -16.46 6.69
C GLY A 105 -7.73 -16.40 6.79
N ARG A 106 -8.41 -16.90 5.77
CA ARG A 106 -9.88 -17.01 5.77
C ARG A 106 -10.39 -18.15 6.66
N GLU A 107 -9.55 -19.17 6.83
CA GLU A 107 -9.81 -20.32 7.68
C GLU A 107 -9.16 -20.11 9.05
N ASP A 108 -9.79 -20.64 10.09
CA ASP A 108 -9.20 -20.64 11.43
C ASP A 108 -7.86 -21.41 11.40
N ASP A 109 -6.90 -20.95 12.20
CA ASP A 109 -5.55 -21.51 12.29
C ASP A 109 -4.72 -21.46 10.99
N VAL A 110 -5.09 -20.61 10.04
CA VAL A 110 -4.25 -20.28 8.87
C VAL A 110 -3.69 -18.88 9.01
N TYR A 111 -2.38 -18.73 8.88
CA TYR A 111 -1.67 -17.46 8.92
C TYR A 111 -0.83 -17.28 7.67
N ARG A 112 -0.74 -16.05 7.18
CA ARG A 112 -0.02 -15.72 5.95
C ARG A 112 0.93 -14.55 6.16
N PRO A 113 2.09 -14.53 5.50
CA PRO A 113 2.90 -13.32 5.41
C PRO A 113 2.15 -12.25 4.60
N GLY A 114 2.43 -10.98 4.91
CA GLY A 114 1.84 -9.85 4.20
C GLY A 114 2.65 -8.58 4.38
N LEU A 115 2.23 -7.52 3.69
CA LEU A 115 2.82 -6.19 3.80
C LEU A 115 1.98 -5.32 4.71
N TRP A 116 2.64 -4.63 5.64
CA TRP A 116 2.07 -3.56 6.44
C TRP A 116 2.66 -2.22 6.01
N ILE A 117 1.82 -1.36 5.45
CA ILE A 117 2.21 -0.07 4.88
C ILE A 117 1.46 1.02 5.64
N VAL A 118 2.17 2.05 6.09
CA VAL A 118 1.55 3.23 6.72
C VAL A 118 1.84 4.44 5.85
N ILE A 119 0.79 5.08 5.36
CA ILE A 119 0.86 6.31 4.59
C ILE A 119 0.24 7.46 5.39
N ARG A 120 0.85 8.63 5.33
CA ARG A 120 0.36 9.87 5.94
C ARG A 120 0.06 10.91 4.87
N ASP A 121 -0.96 11.77 5.08
CA ASP A 121 -1.03 13.06 4.40
C ASP A 121 -0.34 14.15 5.25
N THR A 122 0.72 14.76 4.72
CA THR A 122 1.53 15.78 5.39
C THR A 122 0.83 17.13 5.53
N ARG A 123 -0.27 17.37 4.80
CA ARG A 123 -1.08 18.59 4.97
C ARG A 123 -1.94 18.56 6.21
N CYS A 124 -2.30 17.36 6.66
CA CYS A 124 -3.21 17.17 7.77
C CYS A 124 -2.50 17.38 9.10
N LYS A 125 -3.15 18.15 9.97
CA LYS A 125 -2.67 18.38 11.34
C LYS A 125 -2.87 17.10 12.15
N SER A 126 -2.04 16.95 13.18
CA SER A 126 -2.23 15.86 14.15
C SER A 126 -3.60 16.01 14.81
N GLY A 127 -4.37 14.92 14.90
CA GLY A 127 -5.73 14.94 15.48
C GLY A 127 -6.87 14.91 14.46
N GLU A 128 -6.57 14.95 13.17
CA GLU A 128 -7.59 14.88 12.09
C GLU A 128 -7.41 13.59 11.28
N PRO A 129 -8.50 12.88 10.95
CA PRO A 129 -8.45 11.68 10.12
C PRO A 129 -8.03 12.01 8.69
N LEU A 130 -7.57 10.99 7.97
CA LEU A 130 -7.17 11.15 6.57
C LEU A 130 -8.37 11.61 5.71
N PRO A 131 -8.26 12.74 4.97
CA PRO A 131 -9.34 13.24 4.11
C PRO A 131 -9.72 12.24 3.01
N GLU A 132 -10.98 12.25 2.61
CA GLU A 132 -11.50 11.33 1.58
C GLU A 132 -10.70 11.32 0.26
N PRO A 133 -10.25 12.47 -0.31
CA PRO A 133 -9.42 12.46 -1.50
C PRO A 133 -8.08 11.72 -1.31
N SER A 134 -7.50 11.85 -0.11
CA SER A 134 -6.24 11.19 0.25
C SER A 134 -6.46 9.68 0.45
N ARG A 135 -7.61 9.26 0.98
CA ARG A 135 -8.00 7.84 1.09
C ARG A 135 -8.17 7.18 -0.29
N ILE A 136 -8.87 7.83 -1.21
CA ILE A 136 -9.04 7.35 -2.60
C ILE A 136 -7.67 7.19 -3.28
N ARG A 137 -6.77 8.15 -3.07
CA ARG A 137 -5.41 8.09 -3.62
C ARG A 137 -4.58 6.95 -3.01
N VAL A 138 -4.65 6.76 -1.69
CA VAL A 138 -4.00 5.64 -0.99
C VAL A 138 -4.51 4.30 -1.52
N GLU A 139 -5.82 4.16 -1.74
CA GLU A 139 -6.40 2.95 -2.33
C GLU A 139 -5.87 2.70 -3.76
N GLY A 140 -5.81 3.75 -4.58
CA GLY A 140 -5.24 3.69 -5.93
C GLY A 140 -3.77 3.25 -5.93
N ILE A 141 -2.96 3.77 -5.01
CA ILE A 141 -1.56 3.37 -4.81
C ILE A 141 -1.48 1.90 -4.42
N ALA A 142 -2.29 1.44 -3.45
CA ALA A 142 -2.29 0.05 -3.00
C ALA A 142 -2.62 -0.94 -4.13
N ARG A 143 -3.62 -0.61 -4.96
CA ARG A 143 -4.01 -1.44 -6.12
C ARG A 143 -2.89 -1.51 -7.17
N GLN A 144 -2.19 -0.41 -7.40
CA GLN A 144 -1.11 -0.35 -8.40
C GLN A 144 0.16 -1.03 -7.89
N LEU A 145 0.45 -0.93 -6.59
CA LEU A 145 1.51 -1.69 -5.95
C LEU A 145 1.29 -3.19 -6.16
N MET A 146 0.09 -3.69 -5.82
CA MET A 146 -0.24 -5.09 -6.01
C MET A 146 -0.07 -5.54 -7.45
N ARG A 147 -0.61 -4.78 -8.40
CA ARG A 147 -0.47 -5.08 -9.82
C ARG A 147 0.99 -5.18 -10.27
N ARG A 148 1.86 -4.30 -9.78
CA ARG A 148 3.29 -4.26 -10.16
C ARG A 148 4.12 -5.35 -9.48
N LEU A 149 3.73 -5.76 -8.28
CA LEU A 149 4.34 -6.88 -7.55
C LEU A 149 3.73 -8.25 -7.91
N GLU A 150 2.79 -8.27 -8.87
CA GLU A 150 2.05 -9.47 -9.27
C GLU A 150 1.33 -10.17 -8.10
N LEU A 151 0.82 -9.35 -7.18
CA LEU A 151 -0.05 -9.71 -6.06
C LEU A 151 -1.53 -9.61 -6.49
#